data_AF-A0A946I3N3-F1
#
_entry.id   AF-A0A946I3N3-F1
#
_cell.length_a   1.000
_cell.length_b   1.000
_cell.length_c   1.000
_cell.angle_alpha   90.00
_cell.angle_beta   90.00
_cell.angle_gamma   90.00
#
_symmetry.space_group_name_H-M   'P 1'
#
loop_
_entity.id
_entity.type
_entity.pdbx_description
1 polymer ?
#
loop_
_entity_poly.entity_id
_entity_poly.type
_entity_poly.pdbx_seq_one_letter_code
_entity_poly.pdbx_strand_id
1 'polypeptide(L)'
;MDFLETTTHMFSEMAPWQGDVRDGYFPNYLGVMTKTAFVADQAPSNQLLPVDNKGTSAPAPNFSDGEVFYEQAAIHRAVQDAKGEFIMVELGGGFAARAVDAHAALQSNNPMPCRLVVVEAEPTHFEWAKQHMHANGIDPDAHWLINALVGNDTLPKLFLLGKGFYGNSIVSDGHIEQLLSNLVKGGMVEAAMGNLLRHGNCGVQQPFDVADGVRNFDFGFVSSIPLIDILQTLDHVDIMDIDIQGGEAEVLPAAMKAINKKVKRIHLATHGMELHKHMWDLFFDHEWMCETDLAPNSQHQSQWGSFETSDGILDLVNINLAAT
;
A
#
# COMPACT_ATOMS: atom_id res chain seq x y z
N MET A 1 8.83 -0.54 27.95
CA MET A 1 9.97 -0.33 27.06
C MET A 1 9.41 0.42 25.87
N ASP A 2 10.08 1.47 25.41
CA ASP A 2 9.60 2.30 24.30
C ASP A 2 9.43 1.44 23.02
N PHE A 3 8.37 1.67 22.23
CA PHE A 3 8.10 0.90 21.01
C PHE A 3 9.28 0.96 20.05
N LEU A 4 9.81 2.17 19.86
CA LEU A 4 10.92 2.43 18.96
C LEU A 4 12.21 1.71 19.40
N GLU A 5 12.53 1.75 20.69
CA GLU A 5 13.68 1.05 21.26
C GLU A 5 13.58 -0.47 21.06
N THR A 6 12.41 -1.04 21.38
CA THR A 6 12.17 -2.48 21.26
C THR A 6 12.29 -2.96 19.82
N THR A 7 11.66 -2.25 18.88
CA THR A 7 11.67 -2.57 17.45
C THR A 7 13.06 -2.42 16.84
N THR A 8 13.78 -1.34 17.18
CA THR A 8 15.14 -1.13 16.68
C THR A 8 16.08 -2.23 17.16
N HIS A 9 15.98 -2.63 18.43
CA HIS A 9 16.80 -3.72 18.97
C HIS A 9 16.49 -5.05 18.28
N MET A 10 15.20 -5.37 18.09
CA MET A 10 14.75 -6.57 17.39
C MET A 10 15.36 -6.69 16.00
N PHE A 11 15.25 -5.64 15.17
CA PHE A 11 15.82 -5.70 13.81
C PHE A 11 17.35 -5.72 13.82
N SER A 12 18.02 -5.04 14.75
CA SER A 12 19.48 -5.03 14.85
C SER A 12 20.09 -6.41 15.18
N GLU A 13 19.32 -7.28 15.84
CA GLU A 13 19.73 -8.65 16.19
C GLU A 13 19.47 -9.66 15.05
N MET A 14 18.70 -9.28 14.03
CA MET A 14 18.43 -10.17 12.90
C MET A 14 19.67 -10.31 12.03
N ALA A 15 20.05 -11.56 11.78
CA ALA A 15 21.04 -11.85 10.75
C ALA A 15 20.50 -11.39 9.38
N PRO A 16 21.31 -10.72 8.55
CA PRO A 16 20.93 -10.44 7.17
C PRO A 16 20.51 -11.73 6.47
N TRP A 17 19.44 -11.66 5.68
CA TRP A 17 19.10 -12.73 4.75
C TRP A 17 20.30 -13.01 3.87
N GLN A 18 20.54 -14.28 3.53
CA GLN A 18 21.57 -14.67 2.57
C GLN A 18 21.00 -15.73 1.62
N GLY A 19 21.34 -15.60 0.34
CA GLY A 19 20.92 -16.58 -0.67
C GLY A 19 21.20 -16.14 -2.09
N ASP A 20 20.91 -17.04 -3.03
CA ASP A 20 21.02 -16.77 -4.45
C ASP A 20 19.85 -15.90 -4.92
N VAL A 21 20.17 -14.87 -5.70
CA VAL A 21 19.19 -13.96 -6.29
C VAL A 21 19.03 -14.29 -7.77
N ARG A 22 17.77 -14.42 -8.21
CA ARG A 22 17.44 -14.68 -9.61
C ARG A 22 17.67 -13.42 -10.44
N ASP A 23 18.15 -13.57 -11.67
CA ASP A 23 18.30 -12.45 -12.60
C ASP A 23 17.01 -11.64 -12.74
N GLY A 24 17.10 -10.32 -12.59
CA GLY A 24 15.95 -9.40 -12.65
C GLY A 24 15.13 -9.30 -11.37
N TYR A 25 15.63 -9.84 -10.26
CA TYR A 25 15.04 -9.70 -8.93
C TYR A 25 16.04 -9.10 -7.94
N PHE A 26 15.53 -8.60 -6.84
CA PHE A 26 16.29 -8.30 -5.63
C PHE A 26 15.55 -8.86 -4.40
N PRO A 27 16.29 -9.31 -3.38
CA PRO A 27 15.71 -9.80 -2.13
C PRO A 27 15.50 -8.66 -1.12
N ASN A 28 14.56 -8.83 -0.18
CA ASN A 28 14.58 -8.09 1.08
C ASN A 28 15.12 -8.98 2.23
N TYR A 29 15.13 -8.45 3.46
CA TYR A 29 15.64 -9.15 4.64
C TYR A 29 14.83 -10.38 5.07
N LEU A 30 13.61 -10.56 4.55
CA LEU A 30 12.79 -11.76 4.73
C LEU A 30 13.05 -12.80 3.62
N GLY A 31 13.89 -12.48 2.65
CA GLY A 31 14.12 -13.29 1.46
C GLY A 31 13.04 -13.18 0.39
N VAL A 32 12.14 -12.18 0.51
CA VAL A 32 11.11 -11.89 -0.50
C VAL A 32 11.80 -11.38 -1.77
N MET A 33 11.48 -12.02 -2.89
CA MET A 33 12.04 -11.75 -4.20
C MET A 33 11.13 -10.81 -4.99
N THR A 34 11.56 -9.56 -5.13
CA THR A 34 10.83 -8.52 -5.88
C THR A 34 11.44 -8.35 -7.26
N LYS A 35 10.63 -8.29 -8.32
CA LYS A 35 11.13 -7.98 -9.67
C LYS A 35 11.61 -6.53 -9.70
N THR A 36 12.79 -6.30 -10.26
CA THR A 36 13.36 -4.95 -10.41
C THR A 36 12.46 -4.01 -11.20
N ALA A 37 11.70 -4.55 -12.16
CA ALA A 37 10.76 -3.80 -12.98
C ALA A 37 9.59 -3.18 -12.18
N PHE A 38 9.24 -3.70 -11.00
CA PHE A 38 8.14 -3.15 -10.19
C PHE A 38 8.49 -1.82 -9.52
N VAL A 39 9.80 -1.51 -9.43
CA VAL A 39 10.34 -0.33 -8.73
C VAL A 39 11.23 0.53 -9.65
N ALA A 40 11.34 0.18 -10.93
CA ALA A 40 12.29 0.79 -11.87
C ALA A 40 12.00 2.27 -12.16
N ASP A 41 10.72 2.66 -12.23
CA ASP A 41 10.28 4.03 -12.52
C ASP A 41 9.66 4.72 -11.28
N GLN A 42 10.26 4.45 -10.09
CA GLN A 42 9.83 4.77 -8.71
C GLN A 42 8.70 3.89 -8.18
N ALA A 43 8.84 3.42 -6.94
CA ALA A 43 7.74 3.04 -6.05
C ALA A 43 7.88 3.93 -4.80
N PRO A 44 6.92 4.81 -4.47
CA PRO A 44 7.08 5.89 -3.48
C PRO A 44 7.65 5.43 -2.13
N SER A 45 7.13 4.34 -1.58
CA SER A 45 7.56 3.75 -0.30
C SER A 45 8.75 2.79 -0.39
N ASN A 46 9.17 2.36 -1.58
CA ASN A 46 10.24 1.36 -1.78
C ASN A 46 11.51 1.93 -2.45
N GLN A 47 11.66 3.26 -2.51
CA GLN A 47 12.84 3.93 -3.12
C GLN A 47 14.16 3.58 -2.42
N LEU A 48 14.11 3.06 -1.19
CA LEU A 48 15.29 2.73 -0.38
C LEU A 48 15.82 1.31 -0.59
N LEU A 49 15.24 0.50 -1.48
CA LEU A 49 15.80 -0.80 -1.83
C LEU A 49 16.88 -0.58 -2.90
N PRO A 50 18.19 -0.60 -2.57
CA PRO A 50 19.22 -0.45 -3.57
C PRO A 50 19.06 -1.56 -4.60
N VAL A 51 18.70 -1.20 -5.83
CA VAL A 51 18.62 -2.08 -7.01
C VAL A 51 20.03 -2.49 -7.47
N ASP A 52 21.00 -2.62 -6.54
CA ASP A 52 22.24 -3.31 -6.84
C ASP A 52 21.97 -4.81 -6.76
N ASN A 53 21.60 -5.36 -7.93
CA ASN A 53 21.32 -6.77 -8.23
C ASN A 53 22.51 -7.72 -8.01
N LYS A 54 23.35 -7.45 -7.01
CA LYS A 54 24.51 -8.27 -6.62
C LYS A 54 24.46 -8.70 -5.16
N GLY A 55 23.46 -8.27 -4.40
CA GLY A 55 23.33 -8.63 -3.00
C GLY A 55 22.94 -10.10 -2.85
N THR A 56 23.91 -10.97 -2.57
CA THR A 56 23.65 -12.29 -1.94
C THR A 56 23.24 -12.15 -0.48
N SER A 57 22.95 -10.92 -0.03
CA SER A 57 22.63 -10.58 1.34
C SER A 57 21.71 -9.35 1.39
N ALA A 58 20.73 -9.37 2.29
CA ALA A 58 19.85 -8.23 2.57
C ALA A 58 19.67 -8.04 4.09
N PRO A 59 20.13 -6.91 4.68
CA PRO A 59 20.00 -6.65 6.11
C PRO A 59 18.56 -6.25 6.46
N ALA A 60 18.16 -6.52 7.72
CA ALA A 60 16.90 -6.01 8.27
C ALA A 60 16.86 -4.47 8.27
N PRO A 61 15.67 -3.86 8.18
CA PRO A 61 15.56 -2.41 8.18
C PRO A 61 16.02 -1.82 9.51
N ASN A 62 16.59 -0.63 9.44
CA ASN A 62 16.99 0.18 10.60
C ASN A 62 16.21 1.50 10.60
N PHE A 63 16.27 2.25 11.70
CA PHE A 63 15.53 3.50 11.85
C PHE A 63 15.74 4.51 10.70
N SER A 64 16.93 4.56 10.10
CA SER A 64 17.23 5.49 9.01
C SER A 64 16.63 5.08 7.67
N ASP A 65 16.07 3.86 7.57
CA ASP A 65 15.31 3.40 6.40
C ASP A 65 13.86 3.95 6.39
N GLY A 66 13.50 4.77 7.38
CA GLY A 66 12.30 5.60 7.37
C GLY A 66 11.00 4.81 7.27
N GLU A 67 10.17 5.12 6.28
CA GLU A 67 8.83 4.53 6.12
C GLU A 67 8.88 3.00 6.11
N VAL A 68 9.85 2.42 5.39
CA VAL A 68 10.06 0.96 5.32
C VAL A 68 10.28 0.34 6.70
N PHE A 69 10.99 1.02 7.60
CA PHE A 69 11.19 0.50 8.96
C PHE A 69 9.86 0.35 9.72
N TYR A 70 8.97 1.33 9.60
CA TYR A 70 7.68 1.33 10.29
C TYR A 70 6.68 0.37 9.65
N GLU A 71 6.64 0.28 8.32
CA GLU A 71 5.85 -0.73 7.60
C GLU A 71 6.21 -2.15 8.07
N GLN A 72 7.51 -2.46 8.13
CA GLN A 72 7.98 -3.77 8.58
C GLN A 72 7.73 -3.97 10.08
N ALA A 73 7.89 -2.94 10.91
CA ALA A 73 7.59 -3.01 12.34
C ALA A 73 6.12 -3.36 12.60
N ALA A 74 5.20 -2.71 11.88
CA ALA A 74 3.77 -2.96 11.97
C ALA A 74 3.43 -4.41 11.58
N ILE A 75 4.00 -4.92 10.48
CA ILE A 75 3.87 -6.31 10.04
C ILE A 75 4.35 -7.29 11.11
N HIS A 76 5.58 -7.12 11.63
CA HIS A 76 6.14 -8.02 12.65
C HIS A 76 5.28 -8.07 13.91
N ARG A 77 4.78 -6.91 14.35
CA ARG A 77 3.93 -6.83 15.53
C ARG A 77 2.61 -7.57 15.33
N ALA A 78 1.96 -7.38 14.18
CA ALA A 78 0.74 -8.08 13.84
C ALA A 78 0.95 -9.60 13.76
N VAL A 79 2.04 -10.05 13.12
CA VAL A 79 2.41 -11.46 13.03
C VAL A 79 2.66 -12.09 14.40
N GLN A 80 3.34 -11.38 15.32
CA GLN A 80 3.61 -11.87 16.67
C GLN A 80 2.33 -12.01 17.51
N ASP A 81 1.41 -11.06 17.38
CA ASP A 81 0.18 -11.03 18.17
C ASP A 81 -0.90 -11.99 17.59
N ALA A 82 -0.76 -12.44 16.34
CA ALA A 82 -1.71 -13.30 15.65
C ALA A 82 -1.84 -14.70 16.30
N LYS A 83 -3.05 -15.25 16.27
CA LYS A 83 -3.38 -16.56 16.83
C LYS A 83 -4.36 -17.31 15.93
N GLY A 84 -4.06 -18.56 15.62
CA GLY A 84 -4.96 -19.48 14.91
C GLY A 84 -5.02 -19.27 13.39
N GLU A 85 -5.31 -18.05 12.95
CA GLU A 85 -5.29 -17.61 11.55
C GLU A 85 -4.84 -16.15 11.49
N PHE A 86 -4.03 -15.81 10.48
CA PHE A 86 -3.60 -14.43 10.21
C PHE A 86 -4.37 -13.83 9.03
N ILE A 87 -5.04 -12.70 9.23
CA ILE A 87 -5.75 -11.99 8.15
C ILE A 87 -5.16 -10.60 7.98
N MET A 88 -4.62 -10.34 6.79
CA MET A 88 -4.11 -9.02 6.40
C MET A 88 -4.92 -8.43 5.25
N VAL A 89 -5.20 -7.14 5.34
CA VAL A 89 -5.82 -6.35 4.27
C VAL A 89 -4.83 -5.28 3.82
N GLU A 90 -4.52 -5.21 2.53
CA GLU A 90 -3.65 -4.20 1.92
C GLU A 90 -4.50 -3.39 0.91
N LEU A 91 -4.71 -2.11 1.19
CA LEU A 91 -5.53 -1.19 0.39
C LEU A 91 -4.61 -0.28 -0.42
N GLY A 92 -4.74 -0.32 -1.75
CA GLY A 92 -3.78 0.31 -2.66
C GLY A 92 -2.50 -0.49 -2.78
N GLY A 93 -2.64 -1.81 -2.91
CA GLY A 93 -1.52 -2.73 -2.70
C GLY A 93 -0.43 -2.70 -3.76
N GLY A 94 -0.59 -1.99 -4.89
CA GLY A 94 0.44 -1.94 -5.92
C GLY A 94 0.84 -3.35 -6.37
N PHE A 95 2.07 -3.78 -6.07
CA PHE A 95 2.57 -5.13 -6.31
C PHE A 95 2.46 -6.08 -5.10
N ALA A 96 1.55 -5.82 -4.17
CA ALA A 96 1.33 -6.54 -2.92
C ALA A 96 2.59 -6.66 -2.04
N ALA A 97 3.32 -5.56 -1.89
CA ALA A 97 4.58 -5.57 -1.17
C ALA A 97 4.37 -6.00 0.29
N ARG A 98 3.37 -5.40 0.94
CA ARG A 98 3.14 -5.58 2.37
C ARG A 98 2.54 -6.96 2.66
N ALA A 99 1.60 -7.44 1.83
CA ALA A 99 1.03 -8.77 1.97
C ALA A 99 2.07 -9.89 1.78
N VAL A 100 2.97 -9.76 0.79
CA VAL A 100 4.03 -10.76 0.57
C VAL A 100 5.05 -10.75 1.70
N ASP A 101 5.43 -9.58 2.21
CA ASP A 101 6.31 -9.44 3.38
C ASP A 101 5.66 -10.05 4.63
N ALA A 102 4.40 -9.75 4.89
CA ALA A 102 3.67 -10.32 6.01
C ALA A 102 3.57 -11.85 5.93
N HIS A 103 3.34 -12.41 4.74
CA HIS A 103 3.39 -13.85 4.54
C HIS A 103 4.76 -14.43 4.90
N ALA A 104 5.86 -13.85 4.40
CA ALA A 104 7.21 -14.33 4.68
C ALA A 104 7.58 -14.22 6.17
N ALA A 105 7.20 -13.10 6.82
CA ALA A 105 7.37 -12.91 8.25
C ALA A 105 6.55 -13.93 9.07
N LEU A 106 5.29 -14.17 8.68
CA LEU A 106 4.42 -15.16 9.31
C LEU A 106 5.01 -16.58 9.25
N GLN A 107 5.45 -17.02 8.06
CA GLN A 107 6.05 -18.35 7.89
C GLN A 107 7.33 -18.54 8.70
N SER A 108 8.06 -17.46 8.99
CA SER A 108 9.32 -17.55 9.74
C SER A 108 9.11 -17.48 11.24
N ASN A 109 8.20 -16.63 11.70
CA ASN A 109 8.09 -16.24 13.11
C ASN A 109 6.88 -16.83 13.83
N ASN A 110 5.77 -17.07 13.12
CA ASN A 110 4.54 -17.59 13.71
C ASN A 110 3.71 -18.38 12.69
N PRO A 111 4.20 -19.55 12.23
CA PRO A 111 3.60 -20.26 11.08
C PRO A 111 2.15 -20.68 11.38
N MET A 112 1.21 -20.17 10.59
CA MET A 112 -0.21 -20.52 10.67
C MET A 112 -0.92 -20.27 9.33
N PRO A 113 -2.16 -20.77 9.15
CA PRO A 113 -2.98 -20.39 8.01
C PRO A 113 -3.15 -18.88 7.91
N CYS A 114 -3.19 -18.36 6.68
CA CYS A 114 -3.42 -16.93 6.48
C CYS A 114 -4.34 -16.63 5.30
N ARG A 115 -4.94 -15.44 5.36
CA ARG A 115 -5.67 -14.82 4.26
C ARG A 115 -5.09 -13.44 4.00
N LEU A 116 -4.58 -13.27 2.79
CA LEU A 116 -4.18 -11.97 2.27
C LEU A 116 -5.33 -11.41 1.45
N VAL A 117 -5.69 -10.15 1.69
CA VAL A 117 -6.69 -9.42 0.90
C VAL A 117 -6.00 -8.20 0.32
N VAL A 118 -5.80 -8.18 -0.99
CA VAL A 118 -5.11 -7.08 -1.69
C VAL A 118 -6.09 -6.41 -2.62
N VAL A 119 -6.23 -5.09 -2.47
CA VAL A 119 -7.08 -4.27 -3.34
C VAL A 119 -6.19 -3.29 -4.09
N GLU A 120 -6.20 -3.37 -5.41
CA GLU A 120 -5.38 -2.52 -6.27
C GLU A 120 -6.19 -2.05 -7.48
N ALA A 121 -6.21 -0.73 -7.70
CA ALA A 121 -7.02 -0.09 -8.73
C ALA A 121 -6.40 -0.20 -10.12
N GLU A 122 -5.08 0.01 -10.24
CA GLU A 122 -4.41 0.04 -11.52
C GLU A 122 -4.17 -1.39 -12.04
N PRO A 123 -4.67 -1.75 -13.25
CA PRO A 123 -4.61 -3.13 -13.73
C PRO A 123 -3.20 -3.70 -13.92
N THR A 124 -2.21 -2.88 -14.29
CA THR A 124 -0.82 -3.34 -14.45
C THR A 124 -0.20 -3.72 -13.10
N HIS A 125 -0.39 -2.89 -12.07
CA HIS A 125 0.03 -3.11 -10.70
C HIS A 125 -0.67 -4.34 -10.12
N PHE A 126 -1.97 -4.48 -10.36
CA PHE A 126 -2.72 -5.67 -9.96
C PHE A 126 -2.11 -6.97 -10.54
N GLU A 127 -1.69 -6.96 -11.81
CA GLU A 127 -0.97 -8.08 -12.39
C GLU A 127 0.45 -8.24 -11.83
N TRP A 128 1.10 -7.16 -11.40
CA TRP A 128 2.36 -7.24 -10.65
C TRP A 128 2.19 -7.90 -9.28
N ALA A 129 1.11 -7.61 -8.56
CA ALA A 129 0.79 -8.26 -7.29
C ALA A 129 0.70 -9.78 -7.44
N LYS A 130 -0.02 -10.28 -8.45
CA LYS A 130 -0.08 -11.72 -8.75
C LYS A 130 1.29 -12.30 -9.06
N GLN A 131 2.07 -11.60 -9.89
CA GLN A 131 3.43 -12.04 -10.24
C GLN A 131 4.36 -12.06 -9.02
N HIS A 132 4.21 -11.09 -8.12
CA HIS A 132 5.00 -10.99 -6.90
C HIS A 132 4.68 -12.13 -5.93
N MET A 133 3.40 -12.42 -5.71
CA MET A 133 2.95 -13.58 -4.94
C MET A 133 3.49 -14.90 -5.51
N HIS A 134 3.31 -15.14 -6.81
CA HIS A 134 3.84 -16.35 -7.46
C HIS A 134 5.37 -16.47 -7.35
N ALA A 135 6.10 -15.35 -7.49
CA ALA A 135 7.55 -15.35 -7.36
C ALA A 135 8.03 -15.78 -5.97
N ASN A 136 7.18 -15.63 -4.96
CA ASN A 136 7.42 -15.93 -3.55
C ASN A 136 6.64 -17.17 -3.06
N GLY A 137 6.15 -18.01 -3.98
CA GLY A 137 5.51 -19.28 -3.65
C GLY A 137 4.11 -19.16 -3.05
N ILE A 138 3.48 -17.99 -3.17
CA ILE A 138 2.11 -17.73 -2.73
C ILE A 138 1.18 -17.95 -3.93
N ASP A 139 0.10 -18.71 -3.73
CA ASP A 139 -0.95 -18.87 -4.74
C ASP A 139 -1.97 -17.73 -4.62
N PRO A 140 -2.05 -16.80 -5.59
CA PRO A 140 -3.02 -15.71 -5.56
C PRO A 140 -4.48 -16.17 -5.45
N ASP A 141 -4.82 -17.32 -6.04
CA ASP A 141 -6.20 -17.83 -6.06
C ASP A 141 -6.61 -18.43 -4.70
N ALA A 142 -5.67 -18.68 -3.80
CA ALA A 142 -5.92 -19.04 -2.40
C ALA A 142 -6.22 -17.81 -1.50
N HIS A 143 -6.12 -16.61 -2.06
CA HIS A 143 -6.28 -15.32 -1.40
C HIS A 143 -7.31 -14.46 -2.13
N TRP A 144 -7.55 -13.24 -1.64
CA TRP A 144 -8.50 -12.31 -2.26
C TRP A 144 -7.76 -11.16 -2.91
N LEU A 145 -7.53 -11.27 -4.21
CA LEU A 145 -6.98 -10.20 -5.03
C LEU A 145 -8.12 -9.52 -5.79
N ILE A 146 -8.35 -8.25 -5.50
CA ILE A 146 -9.47 -7.47 -6.03
C ILE A 146 -8.92 -6.32 -6.88
N ASN A 147 -9.16 -6.38 -8.20
CA ASN A 147 -8.81 -5.28 -9.10
C ASN A 147 -9.93 -4.22 -9.09
N ALA A 148 -9.86 -3.34 -8.10
CA ALA A 148 -10.79 -2.25 -7.90
C ALA A 148 -10.11 -1.15 -7.07
N LEU A 149 -10.63 0.06 -7.14
CA LEU A 149 -10.34 1.07 -6.12
C LEU A 149 -11.18 0.79 -4.88
N VAL A 150 -10.65 1.15 -3.72
CA VAL A 150 -11.42 1.16 -2.46
C VAL A 150 -12.19 2.46 -2.40
N GLY A 151 -13.51 2.39 -2.27
CA GLY A 151 -14.38 3.56 -2.27
C GLY A 151 -15.45 3.51 -1.17
N ASN A 152 -16.45 4.38 -1.31
CA ASN A 152 -17.64 4.43 -0.45
C ASN A 152 -18.90 3.87 -1.15
N ASP A 153 -18.80 3.56 -2.44
CA ASP A 153 -19.88 3.04 -3.27
C ASP A 153 -19.36 1.97 -4.24
N THR A 154 -20.25 1.42 -5.06
CA THR A 154 -19.91 0.42 -6.08
C THR A 154 -19.90 1.02 -7.49
N LEU A 155 -19.89 2.35 -7.61
CA LEU A 155 -19.97 3.03 -8.90
C LEU A 155 -18.55 3.12 -9.49
N PRO A 156 -18.37 2.75 -10.79
CA PRO A 156 -17.09 2.92 -11.45
C PRO A 156 -16.64 4.38 -11.40
N LYS A 157 -15.34 4.61 -11.17
CA LYS A 157 -14.74 5.95 -11.17
C LYS A 157 -13.79 6.08 -12.36
N LEU A 158 -13.69 7.30 -12.88
CA LEU A 158 -12.65 7.62 -13.86
C LEU A 158 -11.31 7.73 -13.11
N PHE A 159 -10.29 7.06 -13.63
CA PHE A 159 -9.00 6.87 -12.98
C PHE A 159 -7.87 7.14 -13.97
N LEU A 160 -6.76 7.69 -13.46
CA LEU A 160 -5.51 7.83 -14.21
C LEU A 160 -4.83 6.46 -14.30
N LEU A 161 -4.62 5.98 -15.52
CA LEU A 161 -4.03 4.67 -15.82
C LEU A 161 -2.62 4.85 -16.38
N GLY A 162 -1.63 4.70 -15.52
CA GLY A 162 -0.19 4.75 -15.81
C GLY A 162 0.38 3.35 -15.93
N LYS A 163 0.68 2.92 -17.16
CA LYS A 163 1.25 1.59 -17.37
C LYS A 163 2.73 1.57 -17.03
N GLY A 164 3.07 0.94 -15.91
CA GLY A 164 4.44 0.65 -15.53
C GLY A 164 5.11 1.69 -14.62
N PHE A 165 4.33 2.60 -14.03
CA PHE A 165 4.81 3.60 -13.08
C PHE A 165 3.66 4.03 -12.14
N TYR A 166 4.01 4.75 -11.06
CA TYR A 166 3.08 5.15 -9.99
C TYR A 166 2.59 6.60 -10.16
N GLY A 167 1.69 7.03 -9.27
CA GLY A 167 0.98 8.31 -9.39
C GLY A 167 -0.44 8.19 -9.96
N ASN A 168 -0.94 6.95 -10.05
CA ASN A 168 -2.32 6.66 -10.44
C ASN A 168 -3.28 7.17 -9.35
N SER A 169 -4.38 7.80 -9.75
CA SER A 169 -5.33 8.39 -8.82
C SER A 169 -6.70 8.57 -9.46
N ILE A 170 -7.71 8.81 -8.61
CA ILE A 170 -9.05 9.18 -9.06
C ILE A 170 -8.96 10.55 -9.76
N VAL A 171 -9.61 10.66 -10.92
CA VAL A 171 -9.58 11.89 -11.72
C VAL A 171 -10.54 12.91 -11.11
N SER A 172 -10.03 14.09 -10.75
CA SER A 172 -10.86 15.21 -10.27
C SER A 172 -11.66 15.87 -11.39
N ASP A 173 -12.71 16.60 -11.05
CA ASP A 173 -13.53 17.35 -12.03
C ASP A 173 -12.67 18.30 -12.88
N GLY A 174 -11.71 19.01 -12.27
CA GLY A 174 -10.79 19.88 -12.99
C GLY A 174 -9.90 19.12 -13.99
N HIS A 175 -9.46 17.92 -13.62
CA HIS A 175 -8.71 17.04 -14.52
C HIS A 175 -9.57 16.50 -15.67
N ILE A 176 -10.86 16.23 -15.43
CA ILE A 176 -11.83 15.87 -16.48
C ILE A 176 -12.01 17.02 -17.47
N GLU A 177 -12.20 18.25 -16.97
CA GLU A 177 -12.32 19.44 -17.83
C GLU A 177 -11.07 19.65 -18.69
N GLN A 178 -9.88 19.48 -18.10
CA GLN A 178 -8.60 19.60 -18.81
C GLN A 178 -8.45 18.51 -19.89
N LEU A 179 -8.81 17.25 -19.58
CA LEU A 179 -8.84 16.15 -20.55
C LEU A 179 -9.75 16.50 -21.73
N LEU A 180 -10.99 16.92 -21.46
CA LEU A 180 -11.95 17.29 -22.50
C LEU A 180 -11.44 18.42 -23.39
N SER A 181 -10.85 19.46 -22.79
CA SER A 181 -10.20 20.57 -23.52
C SER A 181 -9.11 20.07 -24.47
N ASN A 182 -8.26 19.15 -24.01
CA ASN A 182 -7.19 18.57 -24.82
C ASN A 182 -7.74 17.70 -25.96
N LEU A 183 -8.74 16.86 -25.68
CA LEU A 183 -9.37 16.01 -26.69
C LEU A 183 -10.05 16.83 -27.79
N VAL A 184 -10.73 17.92 -27.43
CA VAL A 184 -11.35 18.84 -28.40
C VAL A 184 -10.29 19.50 -29.27
N LYS A 185 -9.22 20.05 -28.67
CA LYS A 185 -8.12 20.68 -29.41
C LYS A 185 -7.41 19.70 -30.36
N GLY A 186 -7.27 18.45 -29.94
CA GLY A 186 -6.66 17.39 -30.74
C GLY A 186 -7.59 16.73 -31.77
N GLY A 187 -8.88 17.06 -31.80
CA GLY A 187 -9.85 16.39 -32.67
C GLY A 187 -10.03 14.90 -32.33
N MET A 188 -9.79 14.51 -31.08
CA MET A 188 -9.76 13.10 -30.63
C MET A 188 -11.04 12.65 -29.90
N VAL A 189 -12.04 13.53 -29.74
CA VAL A 189 -13.24 13.28 -28.91
C VAL A 189 -13.98 12.00 -29.32
N GLU A 190 -14.27 11.82 -30.60
CA GLU A 190 -15.05 10.67 -31.08
C GLU A 190 -14.27 9.35 -30.87
N ALA A 191 -12.97 9.34 -31.18
CA ALA A 191 -12.12 8.18 -30.96
C ALA A 191 -11.99 7.83 -29.47
N ALA A 192 -11.74 8.82 -28.62
CA ALA A 192 -11.61 8.62 -27.18
C ALA A 192 -12.91 8.12 -26.54
N MET A 193 -14.06 8.70 -26.88
CA MET A 193 -15.35 8.19 -26.39
C MET A 193 -15.68 6.81 -26.95
N GLY A 194 -15.40 6.58 -28.23
CA GLY A 194 -15.57 5.26 -28.83
C GLY A 194 -14.74 4.19 -28.13
N ASN A 195 -13.52 4.50 -27.71
CA ASN A 195 -12.68 3.60 -26.93
C ASN A 195 -13.22 3.43 -25.50
N LEU A 196 -13.57 4.53 -24.82
CA LEU A 196 -14.04 4.49 -23.45
C LEU A 196 -15.28 3.60 -23.31
N LEU A 197 -16.22 3.71 -24.26
CA LEU A 197 -17.45 2.91 -24.28
C LEU A 197 -17.23 1.43 -24.64
N ARG A 198 -16.22 1.10 -25.45
CA ARG A 198 -15.97 -0.27 -25.92
C ARG A 198 -14.97 -1.05 -25.06
N HIS A 199 -14.04 -0.33 -24.44
CA HIS A 199 -12.85 -0.89 -23.80
C HIS A 199 -12.66 -0.41 -22.36
N GLY A 200 -13.45 0.56 -21.90
CA GLY A 200 -13.33 1.11 -20.55
C GLY A 200 -12.18 2.10 -20.38
N ASN A 201 -11.45 2.46 -21.43
CA ASN A 201 -10.42 3.51 -21.41
C ASN A 201 -10.46 4.37 -22.67
N CYS A 202 -9.95 5.59 -22.58
CA CYS A 202 -9.94 6.54 -23.67
C CYS A 202 -8.95 6.14 -24.78
N GLY A 203 -7.90 5.37 -24.46
CA GLY A 203 -6.85 5.01 -25.42
C GLY A 203 -6.02 6.22 -25.84
N VAL A 204 -5.91 7.22 -24.97
CA VAL A 204 -5.21 8.48 -25.23
C VAL A 204 -4.25 8.77 -24.10
N GLN A 205 -2.99 9.00 -24.44
CA GLN A 205 -1.96 9.36 -23.48
C GLN A 205 -1.97 10.88 -23.30
N GLN A 206 -2.20 11.38 -22.09
CA GLN A 206 -2.14 12.80 -21.75
C GLN A 206 -1.04 13.07 -20.74
N PRO A 207 -0.29 14.18 -20.90
CA PRO A 207 0.69 14.60 -19.93
C PRO A 207 0.00 15.07 -18.64
N PHE A 208 0.51 14.62 -17.51
CA PHE A 208 0.09 14.98 -16.16
C PHE A 208 1.32 15.27 -15.31
N ASP A 209 1.25 16.34 -14.52
CA ASP A 209 2.27 16.66 -13.54
C ASP A 209 2.13 15.69 -12.36
N VAL A 210 3.22 15.00 -12.06
CA VAL A 210 3.43 14.15 -10.88
C VAL A 210 4.65 14.65 -10.12
N ALA A 211 4.89 14.12 -8.91
CA ALA A 211 5.94 14.62 -8.03
C ALA A 211 7.33 14.69 -8.67
N ASP A 212 7.65 13.79 -9.61
CA ASP A 212 8.96 13.68 -10.25
C ASP A 212 9.02 14.21 -11.70
N GLY A 213 7.98 14.94 -12.13
CA GLY A 213 7.92 15.60 -13.43
C GLY A 213 6.62 15.32 -14.17
N VAL A 214 6.71 15.17 -15.50
CA VAL A 214 5.53 14.92 -16.34
C VAL A 214 5.51 13.45 -16.74
N ARG A 215 4.38 12.78 -16.50
CA ARG A 215 4.10 11.43 -16.96
C ARG A 215 2.86 11.41 -17.86
N ASN A 216 2.79 10.43 -18.75
CA ASN A 216 1.66 10.29 -19.66
C ASN A 216 0.72 9.19 -19.15
N PHE A 217 -0.52 9.55 -18.87
CA PHE A 217 -1.56 8.61 -18.41
C PHE A 217 -2.64 8.43 -19.46
N ASP A 218 -3.23 7.23 -19.49
CA ASP A 218 -4.56 7.03 -20.07
C ASP A 218 -5.64 7.31 -19.00
N PHE A 219 -6.88 7.39 -19.44
CA PHE A 219 -8.05 7.60 -18.58
C PHE A 219 -8.98 6.44 -18.78
N GLY A 220 -9.41 5.80 -17.71
CA GLY A 220 -10.35 4.70 -17.81
C GLY A 220 -11.20 4.51 -16.58
N PHE A 221 -12.26 3.74 -16.75
CA PHE A 221 -13.10 3.33 -15.64
C PHE A 221 -12.45 2.17 -14.90
N VAL A 222 -12.35 2.32 -13.58
CA VAL A 222 -12.05 1.22 -12.67
C VAL A 222 -13.27 0.97 -11.79
N SER A 223 -13.48 -0.29 -11.43
CA SER A 223 -14.51 -0.67 -10.46
C SER A 223 -14.20 -0.07 -9.10
N SER A 224 -15.23 0.25 -8.33
CA SER A 224 -15.11 0.65 -6.92
C SER A 224 -15.71 -0.44 -6.03
N ILE A 225 -15.06 -0.71 -4.90
CA ILE A 225 -15.56 -1.59 -3.85
C ILE A 225 -15.58 -0.86 -2.50
N PRO A 226 -16.72 -0.84 -1.78
CA PRO A 226 -16.78 -0.30 -0.43
C PRO A 226 -15.91 -1.09 0.54
N LEU A 227 -15.12 -0.42 1.39
CA LEU A 227 -14.31 -1.10 2.42
C LEU A 227 -15.19 -1.94 3.37
N ILE A 228 -16.41 -1.49 3.66
CA ILE A 228 -17.38 -2.26 4.45
C ILE A 228 -17.71 -3.62 3.81
N ASP A 229 -17.75 -3.69 2.47
CA ASP A 229 -18.09 -4.91 1.76
C ASP A 229 -16.96 -5.94 1.78
N ILE A 230 -15.72 -5.47 1.86
CA ILE A 230 -14.56 -6.32 2.11
C ILE A 230 -14.60 -6.80 3.56
N LEU A 231 -14.63 -5.88 4.53
CA LEU A 231 -14.52 -6.21 5.95
C LEU A 231 -15.69 -7.08 6.45
N GLN A 232 -16.90 -6.94 5.91
CA GLN A 232 -18.05 -7.73 6.38
C GLN A 232 -17.87 -9.24 6.17
N THR A 233 -17.06 -9.64 5.20
CA THR A 233 -16.83 -11.06 4.83
C THR A 233 -15.70 -11.74 5.60
N LEU A 234 -14.91 -10.98 6.38
CA LEU A 234 -13.81 -11.45 7.20
C LEU A 234 -14.24 -11.58 8.67
N ASP A 235 -13.75 -12.57 9.41
CA ASP A 235 -14.11 -12.70 10.84
C ASP A 235 -13.38 -11.65 11.70
N HIS A 236 -12.10 -11.45 11.42
CA HIS A 236 -11.24 -10.40 11.98
C HIS A 236 -10.18 -9.98 10.95
N VAL A 237 -9.43 -8.94 11.26
CA VAL A 237 -8.26 -8.47 10.51
C VAL A 237 -7.17 -8.15 11.52
N ASP A 238 -6.03 -8.83 11.42
CA ASP A 238 -4.89 -8.64 12.33
C ASP A 238 -4.15 -7.33 12.03
N ILE A 239 -4.02 -6.99 10.75
CA ILE A 239 -3.49 -5.70 10.30
C ILE A 239 -4.12 -5.27 8.98
N MET A 240 -4.40 -3.97 8.88
CA MET A 240 -4.74 -3.33 7.62
C MET A 240 -3.65 -2.31 7.27
N ASP A 241 -3.03 -2.50 6.12
CA ASP A 241 -2.10 -1.56 5.51
C ASP A 241 -2.87 -0.70 4.50
N ILE A 242 -2.70 0.62 4.56
CA ILE A 242 -3.55 1.57 3.84
C ILE A 242 -2.69 2.65 3.20
N ASP A 243 -2.66 2.63 1.87
CA ASP A 243 -2.09 3.65 1.01
C ASP A 243 -2.98 3.81 -0.23
N ILE A 244 -4.03 4.64 -0.13
CA ILE A 244 -4.99 4.87 -1.22
C ILE A 244 -4.98 6.32 -1.70
N GLN A 245 -3.83 6.99 -1.60
CA GLN A 245 -3.51 8.25 -2.27
C GLN A 245 -4.54 9.37 -2.06
N GLY A 246 -5.04 9.52 -0.83
CA GLY A 246 -6.02 10.54 -0.44
C GLY A 246 -7.44 10.00 -0.23
N GLY A 247 -7.74 8.79 -0.71
CA GLY A 247 -9.03 8.12 -0.53
C GLY A 247 -9.37 7.84 0.94
N GLU A 248 -8.39 7.89 1.84
CA GLU A 248 -8.53 7.64 3.27
C GLU A 248 -9.59 8.56 3.90
N ALA A 249 -9.66 9.82 3.42
CA ALA A 249 -10.58 10.85 3.89
C ALA A 249 -12.06 10.49 3.76
N GLU A 250 -12.41 9.67 2.78
CA GLU A 250 -13.79 9.25 2.51
C GLU A 250 -14.05 7.81 2.93
N VAL A 251 -13.08 6.93 2.68
CA VAL A 251 -13.22 5.48 2.88
C VAL A 251 -13.23 5.11 4.36
N LEU A 252 -12.30 5.64 5.16
CA LEU A 252 -12.15 5.22 6.57
C LEU A 252 -13.34 5.69 7.43
N PRO A 253 -13.77 6.97 7.39
CA PRO A 253 -14.94 7.41 8.16
C PRO A 253 -16.20 6.59 7.87
N ALA A 254 -16.44 6.25 6.59
CA ALA A 254 -17.59 5.46 6.18
C ALA A 254 -17.56 4.02 6.72
N ALA A 255 -16.37 3.46 6.95
CA ALA A 255 -16.16 2.08 7.39
C ALA A 255 -15.84 1.94 8.89
N MET A 256 -15.74 3.03 9.67
CA MET A 256 -15.27 2.98 11.07
C MET A 256 -16.03 1.98 11.95
N LYS A 257 -17.33 1.80 11.75
CA LYS A 257 -18.10 0.80 12.50
C LYS A 257 -17.61 -0.64 12.25
N ALA A 258 -17.25 -0.97 11.00
CA ALA A 258 -16.71 -2.27 10.65
C ALA A 258 -15.25 -2.40 11.12
N ILE A 259 -14.46 -1.34 10.94
CA ILE A 259 -13.06 -1.24 11.39
C ILE A 259 -12.96 -1.50 12.90
N ASN A 260 -13.70 -0.76 13.73
CA ASN A 260 -13.71 -0.90 15.19
C ASN A 260 -14.09 -2.31 15.65
N LYS A 261 -14.93 -3.01 14.88
CA LYS A 261 -15.42 -4.34 15.23
C LYS A 261 -14.43 -5.45 14.86
N LYS A 262 -13.62 -5.27 13.81
CA LYS A 262 -12.90 -6.38 13.17
C LYS A 262 -11.40 -6.18 13.05
N VAL A 263 -10.92 -4.94 13.00
CA VAL A 263 -9.52 -4.62 12.70
C VAL A 263 -8.76 -4.37 14.00
N LYS A 264 -7.68 -5.12 14.21
CA LYS A 264 -6.83 -5.01 15.42
C LYS A 264 -5.79 -3.91 15.30
N ARG A 265 -5.13 -3.80 14.13
CA ARG A 265 -4.05 -2.84 13.87
C ARG A 265 -4.20 -2.21 12.50
N ILE A 266 -3.73 -0.97 12.36
CA ILE A 266 -3.65 -0.26 11.09
C ILE A 266 -2.26 0.35 10.95
N HIS A 267 -1.65 0.17 9.79
CA HIS A 267 -0.55 1.00 9.29
C HIS A 267 -1.14 1.91 8.21
N LEU A 268 -1.06 3.22 8.40
CA LEU A 268 -1.73 4.20 7.54
C LEU A 268 -0.72 5.22 6.99
N ALA A 269 -0.55 5.21 5.67
CA ALA A 269 0.12 6.27 4.93
C ALA A 269 -0.83 7.46 4.72
N THR A 270 -0.33 8.69 4.92
CA THR A 270 -1.14 9.92 4.85
C THR A 270 -0.49 10.95 3.93
N HIS A 271 -1.21 11.30 2.87
CA HIS A 271 -0.70 12.07 1.72
C HIS A 271 -0.87 13.59 1.87
N GLY A 272 -0.51 14.14 3.03
CA GLY A 272 -0.58 15.57 3.32
C GLY A 272 -1.07 15.92 4.72
N MET A 273 -0.66 17.09 5.21
CA MET A 273 -0.85 17.48 6.61
C MET A 273 -2.33 17.55 7.04
N GLU A 274 -3.20 18.09 6.18
CA GLU A 274 -4.63 18.20 6.48
C GLU A 274 -5.28 16.82 6.59
N LEU A 275 -4.93 15.89 5.69
CA LEU A 275 -5.40 14.51 5.74
C LEU A 275 -4.87 13.79 6.98
N HIS A 276 -3.57 13.95 7.26
CA HIS A 276 -2.92 13.35 8.42
C HIS A 276 -3.63 13.73 9.72
N LYS A 277 -3.88 15.04 9.93
CA LYS A 277 -4.61 15.53 11.09
C LYS A 277 -6.04 14.99 11.15
N HIS A 278 -6.75 14.96 10.02
CA HIS A 278 -8.11 14.44 9.97
C HIS A 278 -8.17 12.94 10.35
N MET A 279 -7.22 12.14 9.87
CA MET A 279 -7.14 10.72 10.22
C MET A 279 -6.78 10.52 11.70
N TRP A 280 -5.86 11.33 12.23
CA TRP A 280 -5.54 11.33 13.65
C TRP A 280 -6.79 11.61 14.51
N ASP A 281 -7.51 12.69 14.21
CA ASP A 281 -8.73 13.09 14.94
C ASP A 281 -9.80 11.97 14.85
N LEU A 282 -9.99 11.38 13.67
CA LEU A 282 -10.94 10.26 13.45
C LEU A 282 -10.65 9.08 14.37
N PHE A 283 -9.41 8.60 14.39
CA PHE A 283 -9.06 7.42 15.18
C PHE A 283 -9.02 7.71 16.69
N PHE A 284 -8.61 8.91 17.08
CA PHE A 284 -8.67 9.37 18.47
C PHE A 284 -10.12 9.39 18.99
N ASP A 285 -11.06 9.95 18.21
CA ASP A 285 -12.49 9.98 18.55
C ASP A 285 -13.12 8.58 18.65
N HIS A 286 -12.51 7.59 18.01
CA HIS A 286 -12.89 6.18 18.07
C HIS A 286 -12.10 5.37 19.11
N GLU A 287 -11.37 6.03 20.01
CA GLU A 287 -10.62 5.43 21.12
C GLU A 287 -9.51 4.46 20.68
N TRP A 288 -8.95 4.66 19.49
CA TRP A 288 -7.76 3.93 19.06
C TRP A 288 -6.51 4.53 19.71
N MET A 289 -5.54 3.67 20.02
CA MET A 289 -4.23 4.09 20.50
C MET A 289 -3.30 4.30 19.32
N CYS A 290 -2.65 5.46 19.25
CA CYS A 290 -1.60 5.75 18.29
C CYS A 290 -0.24 5.33 18.87
N GLU A 291 0.40 4.34 18.25
CA GLU A 291 1.76 3.88 18.61
C GLU A 291 2.85 4.71 17.91
N THR A 292 2.60 5.12 16.67
CA THR A 292 3.50 5.94 15.86
C THR A 292 2.71 7.08 15.22
N ASP A 293 3.23 8.29 15.32
CA ASP A 293 2.71 9.49 14.67
C ASP A 293 3.88 10.24 14.02
N LEU A 294 3.97 10.18 12.70
CA LEU A 294 4.98 10.86 11.89
C LEU A 294 4.28 11.69 10.83
N ALA A 295 4.45 13.01 10.87
CA ALA A 295 3.83 13.90 9.90
C ALA A 295 4.43 13.73 8.48
N PRO A 296 3.65 13.92 7.40
CA PRO A 296 4.16 13.89 6.04
C PRO A 296 5.15 15.03 5.76
N ASN A 297 6.04 14.83 4.78
CA ASN A 297 7.02 15.84 4.32
C ASN A 297 7.83 16.46 5.46
N SER A 298 8.26 15.64 6.43
CA SER A 298 8.95 16.11 7.61
C SER A 298 10.21 15.29 7.94
N GLN A 299 11.16 15.94 8.63
CA GLN A 299 12.40 15.32 9.06
C GLN A 299 12.26 14.78 10.49
N HIS A 300 12.71 13.55 10.70
CA HIS A 300 12.65 12.84 11.97
C HIS A 300 14.05 12.49 12.47
N GLN A 301 14.31 12.68 13.76
CA GLN A 301 15.60 12.41 14.37
C GLN A 301 15.43 11.70 15.72
N SER A 302 16.25 10.66 15.95
CA SER A 302 16.34 9.95 17.22
C SER A 302 17.79 9.60 17.55
N GLN A 303 18.02 8.89 18.66
CA GLN A 303 19.34 8.33 18.96
C GLN A 303 19.77 7.23 17.97
N TRP A 304 18.84 6.68 17.19
CA TRP A 304 19.05 5.58 16.24
C TRP A 304 19.32 6.06 14.81
N GLY A 305 19.21 7.36 14.54
CA GLY A 305 19.47 7.94 13.23
C GLY A 305 18.54 9.10 12.88
N SER A 306 18.41 9.37 11.59
CA SER A 306 17.49 10.37 11.05
C SER A 306 17.03 9.97 9.66
N PHE A 307 15.81 10.35 9.31
CA PHE A 307 15.23 10.15 7.98
C PHE A 307 14.23 11.28 7.68
N GLU A 308 13.76 11.33 6.43
CA GLU A 308 12.68 12.20 6.00
C GLU A 308 11.51 11.34 5.53
N THR A 309 10.30 11.82 5.79
CA THR A 309 9.05 11.21 5.32
C THR A 309 8.58 11.93 4.07
N SER A 310 8.13 11.19 3.06
CA SER A 310 7.30 11.74 2.00
C SER A 310 5.85 11.74 2.49
N ASP A 311 5.38 10.57 2.90
CA ASP A 311 4.05 10.36 3.46
C ASP A 311 4.10 10.30 4.98
N GLY A 312 3.02 10.74 5.62
CA GLY A 312 2.91 10.64 7.06
C GLY A 312 2.52 9.23 7.45
N ILE A 313 2.91 8.79 8.65
CA ILE A 313 2.61 7.47 9.18
C ILE A 313 1.78 7.60 10.45
N LEU A 314 0.67 6.86 10.49
CA LEU A 314 -0.08 6.57 11.70
C LEU A 314 -0.12 5.06 11.93
N ASP A 315 0.57 4.58 12.97
CA ASP A 315 0.41 3.20 13.45
C ASP A 315 -0.63 3.18 14.57
N LEU A 316 -1.74 2.50 14.33
CA LEU A 316 -2.93 2.57 15.18
C LEU A 316 -3.31 1.19 15.69
N VAL A 317 -3.69 1.12 16.96
CA VAL A 317 -4.09 -0.11 17.64
C VAL A 317 -5.47 0.01 18.24
N ASN A 318 -6.32 -0.96 17.92
CA ASN A 318 -7.62 -1.13 18.53
C ASN A 318 -7.46 -1.80 19.89
N ILE A 319 -7.42 -0.99 20.94
CA ILE A 319 -7.26 -1.46 22.32
C ILE A 319 -8.35 -2.43 22.77
N ASN A 320 -9.54 -2.37 22.16
CA ASN A 320 -10.65 -3.25 22.48
C ASN A 320 -10.50 -4.67 21.92
N LEU A 321 -9.66 -4.86 20.89
CA LEU A 321 -9.39 -6.15 20.26
C LEU A 321 -7.98 -6.67 20.53
N ALA A 322 -7.01 -5.80 20.82
CA ALA A 322 -5.64 -6.19 21.12
C ALA A 322 -5.48 -6.89 22.50
N ALA A 323 -6.46 -6.75 23.40
CA ALA A 323 -6.45 -7.38 24.73
C ALA A 323 -6.96 -8.84 24.75
N THR A 324 -7.38 -9.39 23.61
CA THR A 324 -7.91 -10.77 23.46
C THR A 324 -6.97 -11.65 22.64
#